data_AF-A0A447JFL5-F1
#
_entry.id   AF-A0A447JFL5-F1
#
_cell.length_a   1.000
_cell.length_b   1.000
_cell.length_c   1.000
_cell.angle_alpha   90.00
_cell.angle_beta   90.00
_cell.angle_gamma   90.00
#
_symmetry.space_group_name_H-M   'P 1'
#
loop_
_entity.id
_entity.type
_entity.pdbx_description
1 polymer ?
#
loop_
_entity_poly.entity_id
_entity_poly.type
_entity_poly.pdbx_seq_one_letter_code
_entity_poly.pdbx_strand_id
1 'polypeptide(L)'
;MICQWSNTIFSRLQAQSNGLFSEADLNRELKKQQRITPHIISQIMEFAQTRKGVMIFAATVEHAKEIVGLLPADDAALITGDTPGPERDALIDNFKAQRFRYLVNVSVLTTGFDAPHVDLIAILRPTESVSLYQQIVGRGLRLAPGKTDCLILDYAGNPHDLYAPEVGSPKGKSDNVPVQVFCPACGFANTFWGKPLPTAR
;
A
#
# COMPACT_ATOMS: atom_id res chain seq x y z
N MET A 1 -1.64 14.48 3.27
CA MET A 1 -0.30 14.72 2.72
C MET A 1 0.31 13.38 2.36
N ILE A 2 0.86 13.21 1.15
CA ILE A 2 1.59 12.00 0.74
C ILE A 2 3.07 12.37 0.75
N CYS A 3 3.86 11.76 1.64
CA CYS A 3 5.33 11.86 1.61
C CYS A 3 5.87 10.54 1.05
N GLN A 4 6.47 10.59 -0.13
CA GLN A 4 7.09 9.44 -0.80
C GLN A 4 8.58 9.41 -0.48
N TRP A 5 9.05 8.34 0.16
CA TRP A 5 10.48 8.03 0.35
C TRP A 5 10.82 6.81 -0.49
N SER A 6 11.92 6.86 -1.26
CA SER A 6 12.34 5.78 -2.15
C SER A 6 13.75 5.28 -1.82
N ASN A 7 13.86 3.99 -1.50
CA ASN A 7 15.09 3.20 -1.50
C ASN A 7 14.80 1.92 -2.28
N THR A 8 15.41 1.73 -3.45
CA THR A 8 14.96 0.73 -4.44
C THR A 8 15.60 -0.64 -4.25
N ILE A 9 14.82 -1.65 -3.82
CA ILE A 9 15.25 -3.06 -3.73
C ILE A 9 15.30 -3.74 -5.11
N PHE A 10 14.39 -3.43 -6.05
CA PHE A 10 14.15 -4.27 -7.23
C PHE A 10 14.72 -3.77 -8.57
N SER A 11 15.72 -2.89 -8.56
CA SER A 11 16.26 -2.25 -9.78
C SER A 11 16.80 -3.22 -10.86
N ARG A 12 16.96 -4.51 -10.56
CA ARG A 12 17.58 -5.53 -11.42
C ARG A 12 16.61 -6.60 -11.95
N LEU A 13 15.33 -6.52 -11.61
CA LEU A 13 14.34 -7.49 -12.10
C LEU A 13 13.85 -7.13 -13.51
N GLN A 14 13.72 -8.15 -14.37
CA GLN A 14 13.07 -8.03 -15.67
C GLN A 14 11.68 -8.66 -15.59
N ALA A 15 10.67 -7.93 -16.09
CA ALA A 15 9.30 -8.41 -16.19
C ALA A 15 9.20 -9.58 -17.17
N GLN A 16 8.27 -10.51 -16.93
CA GLN A 16 7.92 -11.52 -17.93
C GLN A 16 7.13 -10.90 -19.09
N SER A 17 6.91 -11.66 -20.16
CA SER A 17 6.20 -11.20 -21.38
C SER A 17 4.77 -10.69 -21.15
N ASN A 18 4.18 -10.98 -19.99
CA ASN A 18 2.86 -10.51 -19.54
C ASN A 18 2.92 -9.26 -18.64
N GLY A 19 4.09 -8.65 -18.41
CA GLY A 19 4.24 -7.51 -17.52
C GLY A 19 4.07 -7.85 -16.03
N LEU A 20 4.37 -9.10 -15.64
CA LEU A 20 4.40 -9.53 -14.24
C LEU A 20 5.78 -10.09 -13.88
N PHE A 21 6.22 -9.84 -12.65
CA PHE A 21 7.39 -10.50 -12.07
C PHE A 21 7.03 -11.90 -11.57
N SER A 22 7.88 -12.90 -11.84
CA SER A 22 7.66 -14.23 -11.29
C SER A 22 8.00 -14.28 -9.81
N GLU A 23 7.24 -15.05 -9.04
CA GLU A 23 7.48 -15.24 -7.60
C GLU A 23 8.88 -15.81 -7.33
N ALA A 24 9.35 -16.72 -8.19
CA ALA A 24 10.68 -17.30 -8.10
C ALA A 24 11.80 -16.25 -8.31
N ASP A 25 11.62 -15.33 -9.26
CA ASP A 25 12.57 -14.26 -9.53
C ASP A 25 12.60 -13.22 -8.39
N LEU A 26 11.41 -12.86 -7.87
CA LEU A 26 11.25 -12.00 -6.70
C LEU A 26 11.95 -12.57 -5.48
N ASN A 27 11.68 -13.84 -5.14
CA ASN A 27 12.31 -14.52 -4.02
C ASN A 27 13.82 -14.60 -4.19
N ARG A 28 14.33 -14.88 -5.40
CA ARG A 28 15.77 -14.93 -5.65
C ARG A 28 16.44 -13.58 -5.43
N GLU A 29 15.81 -12.48 -5.85
CA GLU A 29 16.38 -11.14 -5.63
C GLU A 29 16.28 -10.71 -4.17
N LEU A 30 15.16 -10.97 -3.51
CA LEU A 30 15.00 -10.76 -2.07
C LEU A 30 16.05 -11.55 -1.27
N LYS A 31 16.34 -12.80 -1.65
CA LYS A 31 17.37 -13.63 -1.02
C LYS A 31 18.77 -13.00 -1.09
N LYS A 32 19.13 -12.37 -2.22
CA LYS A 32 20.39 -11.64 -2.35
C LYS A 32 20.45 -10.39 -1.46
N GLN A 33 19.29 -9.85 -1.11
CA GLN A 33 19.13 -8.60 -0.38
C GLN A 33 18.57 -8.81 1.05
N GLN A 34 18.64 -10.03 1.60
CA GLN A 34 18.10 -10.38 2.93
C GLN A 34 18.54 -9.46 4.07
N ARG A 35 19.70 -8.81 3.94
CA ARG A 35 20.19 -7.84 4.96
C ARG A 35 19.39 -6.54 4.96
N ILE A 36 18.61 -6.25 3.92
CA ILE A 36 17.86 -5.01 3.75
C ILE A 36 16.49 -5.10 4.42
N THR A 37 15.81 -6.26 4.39
CA THR A 37 14.48 -6.44 5.00
C THR A 37 14.43 -5.99 6.46
N PRO A 38 15.37 -6.39 7.35
CA PRO A 38 15.36 -5.93 8.75
C PRO A 38 15.52 -4.42 8.89
N HIS A 39 16.35 -3.77 8.05
CA HIS A 39 16.52 -2.32 8.06
C HIS A 39 15.24 -1.60 7.65
N ILE A 40 14.56 -2.10 6.61
CA ILE A 40 13.28 -1.57 6.15
C ILE A 40 12.22 -1.70 7.23
N ILE A 41 12.10 -2.87 7.86
CA ILE A 41 11.12 -3.07 8.92
C ILE A 41 11.41 -2.19 10.13
N SER A 42 12.69 -2.02 10.50
CA SER A 42 13.08 -1.09 11.56
C SER A 42 12.65 0.35 11.24
N GLN A 43 12.84 0.80 10.00
CA GLN A 43 12.44 2.13 9.56
C GLN A 43 10.90 2.29 9.52
N ILE A 44 10.17 1.27 9.07
CA ILE A 44 8.70 1.26 9.11
C ILE A 44 8.20 1.39 10.54
N MET A 45 8.78 0.64 11.49
CA MET A 45 8.42 0.72 12.90
C MET A 45 8.67 2.12 13.49
N GLU A 46 9.76 2.78 13.09
CA GLU A 46 10.05 4.17 13.48
C GLU A 46 8.96 5.13 12.99
N PHE A 47 8.62 5.09 11.70
CA PHE A 47 7.55 5.91 11.14
C PHE A 47 6.16 5.56 11.67
N ALA A 48 5.96 4.32 12.13
CA ALA A 48 4.69 3.84 12.65
C ALA A 48 4.42 4.24 14.11
N GLN A 49 5.39 4.84 14.82
CA GLN A 49 5.22 5.22 16.23
C GLN A 49 4.03 6.16 16.45
N THR A 50 3.79 7.09 15.53
CA THR A 50 2.71 8.07 15.58
C THR A 50 1.51 7.70 14.70
N ARG A 51 1.44 6.46 14.23
CA ARG A 51 0.46 5.99 13.24
C ARG A 51 -0.52 5.01 13.85
N LYS A 52 -1.75 5.05 13.35
CA LYS A 52 -2.90 4.27 13.85
C LYS A 52 -3.07 2.93 13.15
N GLY A 53 -2.65 2.81 11.89
CA GLY A 53 -2.79 1.58 11.12
C GLY A 53 -1.79 1.54 9.97
N VAL A 54 -1.05 0.45 9.90
CA VAL A 54 0.04 0.22 8.95
C VAL A 54 -0.31 -0.95 8.05
N MET A 55 -0.35 -0.73 6.75
CA MET A 55 -0.48 -1.81 5.76
C MET A 55 0.86 -2.05 5.06
N ILE A 56 1.29 -3.31 5.02
CA ILE A 56 2.54 -3.71 4.36
C ILE A 56 2.21 -4.65 3.21
N PHE A 57 2.57 -4.23 1.99
CA PHE A 57 2.37 -5.00 0.77
C PHE A 57 3.66 -5.74 0.42
N ALA A 58 3.71 -7.02 0.79
CA ALA A 58 4.84 -7.89 0.54
C ALA A 58 4.81 -8.46 -0.89
N ALA A 59 5.99 -8.82 -1.39
CA ALA A 59 6.15 -9.35 -2.75
C ALA A 59 5.64 -10.79 -2.91
N THR A 60 5.90 -11.64 -1.91
CA THR A 60 5.65 -13.08 -1.96
C THR A 60 5.21 -13.58 -0.58
N VAL A 61 4.69 -14.81 -0.49
CA VAL A 61 4.30 -15.40 0.80
C VAL A 61 5.51 -15.65 1.70
N GLU A 62 6.65 -16.07 1.13
CA GLU A 62 7.91 -16.25 1.87
C GLU A 62 8.38 -14.92 2.47
N HIS A 63 8.38 -13.85 1.67
CA HIS A 63 8.75 -12.50 2.12
C HIS A 63 7.80 -11.97 3.19
N ALA A 64 6.50 -12.21 3.05
CA ALA A 64 5.53 -11.75 4.04
C ALA A 64 5.73 -12.41 5.41
N LYS A 65 6.07 -13.71 5.43
CA LYS A 65 6.41 -14.43 6.66
C LYS A 65 7.68 -13.88 7.31
N GLU A 66 8.69 -13.56 6.51
CA GLU A 66 9.91 -12.89 6.99
C GLU A 66 9.59 -11.55 7.65
N ILE A 67 8.81 -10.70 6.98
CA ILE A 67 8.39 -9.39 7.49
C ILE A 67 7.66 -9.52 8.83
N VAL A 68 6.70 -10.45 8.93
CA VAL A 68 5.93 -10.67 10.17
C VAL A 68 6.85 -11.12 11.31
N GLY A 69 7.85 -11.96 11.03
CA GLY A 69 8.85 -12.38 12.01
C GLY A 69 9.77 -11.26 12.52
N LEU A 70 9.81 -10.12 11.83
CA LEU A 70 10.59 -8.93 12.21
C LEU A 70 9.75 -7.86 12.93
N LEU A 71 8.42 -8.03 12.95
CA LEU A 71 7.48 -7.12 13.62
C LEU A 71 7.17 -7.62 15.04
N PRO A 72 6.62 -6.76 15.92
CA PRO A 72 6.16 -7.19 17.23
C PRO A 72 5.06 -8.26 17.10
N ALA A 73 5.25 -9.42 17.72
CA ALA A 73 4.41 -10.61 17.52
C ALA A 73 2.92 -10.37 17.83
N ASP A 74 2.61 -9.55 18.83
CA ASP A 74 1.24 -9.23 19.25
C ASP A 74 0.64 -8.00 18.54
N ASP A 75 1.40 -7.34 17.66
CA ASP A 75 0.97 -6.11 16.96
C ASP A 75 0.91 -6.29 15.43
N ALA A 76 1.10 -7.52 14.92
CA ALA A 76 1.13 -7.81 13.50
C ALA A 76 0.30 -9.04 13.10
N ALA A 77 -0.33 -8.98 11.92
CA ALA A 77 -1.02 -10.11 11.30
C ALA A 77 -0.71 -10.25 9.81
N LEU A 78 -0.87 -11.47 9.29
CA LEU A 78 -0.63 -11.84 7.90
C LEU A 78 -1.89 -12.33 7.22
N ILE A 79 -2.21 -11.78 6.04
CA ILE A 79 -3.26 -12.30 5.16
C ILE A 79 -2.64 -12.68 3.80
N THR A 80 -2.78 -13.94 3.40
CA THR A 80 -2.37 -14.47 2.08
C THR A 80 -3.60 -15.00 1.33
N GLY A 81 -3.40 -15.40 0.07
CA GLY A 81 -4.46 -16.05 -0.72
C GLY A 81 -4.96 -17.37 -0.12
N ASP A 82 -4.11 -18.02 0.71
CA ASP A 82 -4.42 -19.29 1.37
C ASP A 82 -5.07 -19.10 2.75
N THR A 83 -5.17 -17.86 3.26
CA THR A 83 -5.85 -17.58 4.53
C THR A 83 -7.33 -17.96 4.42
N PRO A 84 -7.84 -18.90 5.24
CA PRO A 84 -9.24 -19.30 5.23
C PRO A 84 -10.18 -18.10 5.41
N GLY A 85 -11.35 -18.14 4.75
CA GLY A 85 -12.32 -17.04 4.78
C GLY A 85 -12.66 -16.55 6.20
N PRO A 86 -13.06 -17.43 7.14
CA PRO A 86 -13.39 -17.02 8.51
C PRO A 86 -12.22 -16.39 9.27
N GLU A 87 -11.01 -16.91 9.06
CA GLU A 87 -9.79 -16.37 9.69
C GLU A 87 -9.47 -14.98 9.12
N ARG A 88 -9.53 -14.84 7.80
CA ARG A 88 -9.32 -13.57 7.11
C ARG A 88 -10.30 -12.50 7.60
N ASP A 89 -11.57 -12.85 7.73
CA ASP A 89 -12.61 -11.91 8.18
C ASP A 89 -12.37 -11.49 9.64
N ALA A 90 -12.00 -12.43 10.51
CA ALA A 90 -11.63 -12.12 11.90
C ALA A 90 -10.40 -11.19 11.99
N LEU A 91 -9.36 -11.43 11.18
CA LEU A 91 -8.17 -10.57 11.12
C LEU A 91 -8.52 -9.17 10.62
N ILE A 92 -9.38 -9.06 9.61
CA ILE A 92 -9.86 -7.78 9.08
C ILE A 92 -10.63 -7.00 10.15
N ASP A 93 -11.53 -7.65 10.88
CA ASP A 93 -12.33 -7.00 11.90
C ASP A 93 -11.47 -6.56 13.10
N ASN A 94 -10.52 -7.38 13.52
CA ASN A 94 -9.54 -7.03 14.54
C ASN A 94 -8.68 -5.83 14.11
N PHE A 95 -8.25 -5.79 12.85
CA PHE A 95 -7.51 -4.65 12.32
C PHE A 95 -8.36 -3.39 12.27
N LYS A 96 -9.61 -3.45 11.79
CA LYS A 96 -10.55 -2.33 11.80
C LYS A 96 -10.79 -1.78 13.20
N ALA A 97 -10.82 -2.67 14.20
CA ALA A 97 -10.94 -2.34 15.62
C ALA A 97 -9.61 -1.91 16.27
N GLN A 98 -8.54 -1.76 15.49
CA GLN A 98 -7.21 -1.34 15.94
C GLN A 98 -6.62 -2.23 17.05
N ARG A 99 -6.92 -3.54 17.01
CA ARG A 99 -6.37 -4.52 17.96
C ARG A 99 -4.89 -4.81 17.75
N PHE A 100 -4.42 -4.57 16.54
CA PHE A 100 -3.02 -4.63 16.14
C PHE A 100 -2.77 -3.58 15.04
N ARG A 101 -1.53 -3.14 14.92
CA ARG A 101 -1.13 -1.99 14.08
C ARG A 101 -0.70 -2.41 12.68
N TYR A 102 -0.06 -3.57 12.52
CA TYR A 102 0.56 -3.97 11.27
C TYR A 102 -0.25 -5.06 10.57
N LEU A 103 -0.74 -4.78 9.37
CA LEU A 103 -1.37 -5.77 8.50
C LEU A 103 -0.50 -6.03 7.28
N VAL A 104 0.14 -7.19 7.26
CA VAL A 104 0.96 -7.66 6.15
C VAL A 104 0.08 -8.44 5.19
N ASN A 105 0.18 -8.17 3.89
CA ASN A 105 -0.59 -8.87 2.88
C ASN A 105 0.21 -9.21 1.62
N VAL A 106 -0.28 -10.22 0.88
CA VAL A 106 0.26 -10.63 -0.42
C VAL A 106 -0.88 -10.73 -1.43
N SER A 107 -1.11 -9.69 -2.24
CA SER A 107 -2.08 -9.70 -3.37
C SER A 107 -3.56 -9.94 -3.01
N VAL A 108 -3.97 -9.93 -1.73
CA VAL A 108 -5.34 -10.32 -1.30
C VAL A 108 -6.24 -9.13 -0.94
N LEU A 109 -5.67 -7.99 -0.55
CA LEU A 109 -6.45 -6.85 -0.04
C LEU A 109 -6.74 -5.80 -1.12
N THR A 110 -6.87 -6.20 -2.39
CA THR A 110 -7.05 -5.28 -3.52
C THR A 110 -8.52 -4.92 -3.78
N THR A 111 -9.49 -5.68 -3.26
CA THR A 111 -10.94 -5.37 -3.35
C THR A 111 -11.66 -5.62 -2.00
N GLY A 112 -12.72 -4.86 -1.70
CA GLY A 112 -13.63 -5.14 -0.57
C GLY A 112 -13.17 -4.79 0.86
N PHE A 113 -11.88 -4.53 1.10
CA PHE A 113 -11.37 -4.08 2.41
C PHE A 113 -11.50 -2.55 2.59
N ASP A 114 -11.94 -2.07 3.75
CA ASP A 114 -11.96 -0.63 4.08
C ASP A 114 -11.58 -0.43 5.56
N ALA A 115 -10.51 0.31 5.80
CA ALA A 115 -9.99 0.62 7.13
C ALA A 115 -9.57 2.10 7.17
N PRO A 116 -10.51 3.04 7.40
CA PRO A 116 -10.25 4.47 7.28
C PRO A 116 -9.12 4.99 8.17
N HIS A 117 -8.87 4.32 9.30
CA HIS A 117 -7.82 4.68 10.25
C HIS A 117 -6.39 4.40 9.74
N VAL A 118 -6.22 3.65 8.64
CA VAL A 118 -4.91 3.37 8.04
C VAL A 118 -4.27 4.67 7.60
N ASP A 119 -3.08 4.96 8.11
CA ASP A 119 -2.35 6.20 7.91
C ASP A 119 -0.86 5.97 7.56
N LEU A 120 -0.46 4.71 7.37
CA LEU A 120 0.82 4.34 6.75
C LEU A 120 0.62 3.15 5.80
N ILE A 121 1.17 3.27 4.59
CA ILE A 121 1.25 2.17 3.61
C ILE A 121 2.71 1.97 3.24
N ALA A 122 3.21 0.76 3.43
CA ALA A 122 4.54 0.34 3.00
C ALA A 122 4.45 -0.64 1.83
N ILE A 123 5.12 -0.32 0.73
CA ILE A 123 5.11 -1.09 -0.50
C ILE A 123 6.50 -1.71 -0.67
N LEU A 124 6.56 -3.02 -0.41
CA LEU A 124 7.79 -3.83 -0.48
C LEU A 124 7.72 -4.81 -1.66
N ARG A 125 6.85 -4.53 -2.63
CA ARG A 125 6.68 -5.30 -3.85
C ARG A 125 6.81 -4.41 -5.07
N PRO A 126 7.51 -4.88 -6.12
CA PRO A 126 7.44 -4.20 -7.37
C PRO A 126 6.02 -4.37 -7.92
N THR A 127 5.47 -3.26 -8.39
CA THR A 127 4.14 -3.14 -8.95
C THR A 127 4.33 -2.59 -10.35
N GLU A 128 3.91 -3.31 -11.40
CA GLU A 128 4.01 -2.80 -12.77
C GLU A 128 2.76 -2.01 -13.17
N SER A 129 1.64 -2.23 -12.47
CA SER A 129 0.37 -1.54 -12.74
C SER A 129 0.22 -0.27 -11.90
N VAL A 130 0.19 0.89 -12.57
CA VAL A 130 -0.17 2.18 -11.96
C VAL A 130 -1.55 2.09 -11.30
N SER A 131 -2.49 1.43 -11.98
CA SER A 131 -3.83 1.16 -11.43
C SER A 131 -3.80 0.41 -10.09
N LEU A 132 -2.98 -0.64 -9.95
CA LEU A 132 -2.82 -1.35 -8.68
C LEU A 132 -2.16 -0.47 -7.62
N TYR A 133 -1.16 0.32 -7.99
CA TYR A 133 -0.49 1.27 -7.10
C TYR A 133 -1.47 2.32 -6.56
N GLN A 134 -2.28 2.93 -7.43
CA GLN A 134 -3.33 3.88 -7.06
C GLN A 134 -4.42 3.24 -6.21
N GLN A 135 -4.79 1.99 -6.46
CA GLN A 135 -5.73 1.25 -5.62
C GLN A 135 -5.17 1.01 -4.22
N ILE A 136 -3.89 0.65 -4.11
CA ILE A 136 -3.19 0.47 -2.83
C ILE A 136 -3.17 1.79 -2.06
N VAL A 137 -2.66 2.86 -2.67
CA VAL A 137 -2.54 4.17 -2.02
C VAL A 137 -3.91 4.75 -1.68
N GLY A 138 -4.90 4.60 -2.57
CA GLY A 138 -6.27 5.08 -2.38
C GLY A 138 -6.94 4.55 -1.11
N ARG A 139 -6.53 3.37 -0.60
CA ARG A 139 -7.01 2.83 0.68
C ARG A 139 -6.57 3.68 1.87
N GLY A 140 -5.35 4.21 1.79
CA GLY A 140 -4.79 5.14 2.76
C GLY A 140 -5.35 6.55 2.65
N LEU A 141 -6.08 6.90 1.59
CA LEU A 141 -6.64 8.25 1.40
C LEU A 141 -8.05 8.44 1.96
N ARG A 142 -8.66 7.38 2.51
CA ARG A 142 -9.96 7.46 3.21
C ARG A 142 -9.87 8.44 4.38
N LEU A 143 -10.84 9.34 4.48
CA LEU A 143 -10.96 10.28 5.59
C LEU A 143 -11.34 9.54 6.87
N ALA A 144 -10.71 9.89 7.99
CA ALA A 144 -11.03 9.37 9.31
C ALA A 144 -10.86 10.46 10.37
N PRO A 145 -11.63 10.42 11.47
CA PRO A 145 -11.49 11.38 12.57
C PRO A 145 -10.04 11.43 13.11
N GLY A 146 -9.48 12.64 13.12
CA GLY A 146 -8.12 12.89 13.60
C GLY A 146 -7.00 12.40 12.69
N LYS A 147 -7.30 12.01 11.45
CA LYS A 147 -6.29 11.67 10.43
C LYS A 147 -6.02 12.87 9.53
N THR A 148 -4.79 13.36 9.56
CA THR A 148 -4.33 14.53 8.80
C THR A 148 -3.66 14.16 7.48
N ASP A 149 -3.06 12.98 7.42
CA ASP A 149 -2.25 12.52 6.31
C ASP A 149 -2.12 10.99 6.28
N CYS A 150 -1.57 10.47 5.19
CA CYS A 150 -1.22 9.07 5.03
C CYS A 150 0.18 8.99 4.44
N LEU A 151 1.09 8.31 5.14
CA LEU A 151 2.47 8.15 4.73
C LEU A 151 2.59 6.96 3.77
N ILE A 152 3.25 7.17 2.63
CA ILE A 152 3.47 6.12 1.62
C ILE A 152 4.98 5.85 1.52
N LEU A 153 5.40 4.68 1.96
CA LEU A 153 6.80 4.25 1.90
C LEU A 153 6.96 3.25 0.76
N ASP A 154 7.70 3.61 -0.29
CA ASP A 154 7.94 2.72 -1.44
C ASP A 154 9.40 2.25 -1.43
N TYR A 155 9.59 1.01 -0.97
CA TYR A 155 10.90 0.35 -0.96
C TYR A 155 11.12 -0.51 -2.21
N ALA A 156 10.13 -0.61 -3.09
CA ALA A 156 10.26 -1.36 -4.32
C ALA A 156 10.87 -0.51 -5.45
N GLY A 157 10.85 0.82 -5.29
CA GLY A 157 11.31 1.77 -6.30
C GLY A 157 10.44 1.73 -7.54
N ASN A 158 9.13 1.61 -7.35
CA ASN A 158 8.19 1.67 -8.46
C ASN A 158 8.32 3.03 -9.16
N PRO A 159 8.42 3.05 -10.51
CA PRO A 159 8.55 4.30 -11.27
C PRO A 159 7.22 5.07 -11.36
N HIS A 160 6.21 4.63 -10.62
CA HIS A 160 4.85 5.12 -10.74
C HIS A 160 4.72 6.45 -10.05
N ASP A 161 4.52 7.47 -10.86
CA ASP A 161 4.00 8.73 -10.41
C ASP A 161 2.54 8.51 -9.98
N LEU A 162 2.24 8.76 -8.70
CA LEU A 162 0.87 8.84 -8.17
C LEU A 162 -0.02 9.77 -9.00
N TYR A 163 0.59 10.69 -9.73
CA TYR A 163 -0.04 11.74 -10.52
C TYR A 163 -0.09 11.44 -12.05
N ALA A 164 0.44 10.30 -12.52
CA ALA A 164 0.36 9.93 -13.95
C ALA A 164 -1.01 9.31 -14.31
N PRO A 165 -1.72 9.83 -15.33
CA PRO A 165 -2.98 9.24 -15.78
C PRO A 165 -2.73 8.02 -16.68
N GLU A 166 -3.41 6.90 -16.42
CA GLU A 166 -3.65 5.88 -17.45
C GLU A 166 -4.80 6.34 -18.35
N VAL A 167 -4.48 7.00 -19.47
CA VAL A 167 -5.44 7.20 -20.56
C VAL A 167 -5.55 5.87 -21.32
N GLY A 168 -6.50 5.02 -20.91
CA GLY A 168 -6.87 3.87 -21.75
C GLY A 168 -7.51 2.70 -21.03
N SER A 169 -8.81 2.80 -20.72
CA SER A 169 -9.84 1.74 -20.92
C SER A 169 -11.21 2.22 -20.38
N PRO A 170 -12.35 1.77 -20.96
CA PRO A 170 -13.64 2.40 -20.74
C PRO A 170 -14.21 2.14 -19.34
N LYS A 171 -14.74 3.20 -18.73
CA LYS A 171 -15.31 3.21 -17.38
C LYS A 171 -16.54 2.30 -17.25
N GLY A 172 -16.51 1.41 -16.26
CA GLY A 172 -17.73 0.93 -15.59
C GLY A 172 -18.36 2.06 -14.76
N LYS A 173 -19.69 2.09 -14.72
CA LYS A 173 -20.53 3.15 -14.11
C LYS A 173 -20.08 3.53 -12.69
N SER A 174 -19.36 4.64 -12.56
CA SER A 174 -19.21 5.34 -11.29
C SER A 174 -19.36 6.84 -11.52
N ASP A 175 -20.15 7.48 -10.68
CA ASP A 175 -20.55 8.89 -10.75
C ASP A 175 -19.39 9.86 -10.38
N ASN A 176 -18.16 9.34 -10.35
CA ASN A 176 -16.96 10.08 -10.01
C ASN A 176 -16.54 10.96 -11.19
N VAL A 177 -16.42 12.26 -10.92
CA VAL A 177 -15.93 13.27 -11.86
C VAL A 177 -14.48 13.61 -11.51
N PRO A 178 -13.68 14.08 -12.48
CA PRO A 178 -12.37 14.60 -12.18
C PRO A 178 -12.54 15.89 -11.36
N VAL A 179 -11.98 15.92 -10.15
CA VAL A 179 -11.97 17.08 -9.25
C VAL A 179 -10.53 17.56 -9.05
N GLN A 180 -10.33 18.87 -9.13
CA GLN A 180 -9.01 19.47 -8.97
C GLN A 180 -8.79 19.88 -7.52
N VAL A 181 -7.71 19.42 -6.90
CA VAL A 181 -7.34 19.76 -5.52
C VAL A 181 -5.87 20.15 -5.48
N PHE A 182 -5.60 21.36 -4.99
CA PHE A 182 -4.26 21.93 -4.94
C PHE A 182 -3.48 21.38 -3.74
N CYS A 183 -2.20 21.05 -3.97
CA CYS A 183 -1.28 20.66 -2.91
C CYS A 183 -1.02 21.87 -1.99
N PRO A 184 -1.26 21.78 -0.67
CA PRO A 184 -1.06 22.92 0.23
C PRO A 184 0.43 23.24 0.49
N ALA A 185 1.35 22.34 0.14
CA ALA A 185 2.79 22.54 0.33
C ALA A 185 3.45 23.23 -0.88
N CYS A 186 3.08 22.84 -2.10
CA CYS A 186 3.74 23.34 -3.31
C CYS A 186 2.80 24.03 -4.31
N GLY A 187 1.49 24.09 -4.04
CA GLY A 187 0.50 24.70 -4.92
C GLY A 187 0.21 23.91 -6.20
N PHE A 188 0.80 22.73 -6.38
CA PHE A 188 0.58 21.90 -7.57
C PHE A 188 -0.87 21.44 -7.66
N ALA A 189 -1.49 21.59 -8.83
CA ALA A 189 -2.89 21.29 -9.05
C ALA A 189 -3.09 19.82 -9.41
N ASN A 190 -3.58 19.01 -8.48
CA ASN A 190 -3.78 17.57 -8.68
C ASN A 190 -5.21 17.29 -9.15
N THR A 191 -5.40 16.28 -10.01
CA THR A 191 -6.71 15.85 -10.48
C THR A 191 -7.04 14.48 -9.91
N PHE A 192 -8.13 14.39 -9.15
CA PHE A 192 -8.60 13.17 -8.49
C PHE A 192 -9.93 12.70 -9.07
N TRP A 193 -10.25 11.41 -8.93
CA TRP A 193 -11.62 10.92 -9.12
C TRP A 193 -12.38 11.03 -7.81
N GLY A 194 -13.36 11.93 -7.74
CA GLY A 194 -14.12 12.16 -6.51
C GLY A 194 -15.55 12.61 -6.80
N LYS A 195 -16.37 12.65 -5.75
CA LYS A 195 -17.65 13.35 -5.82
C LYS A 195 -17.40 14.86 -5.79
N PRO A 196 -18.12 15.65 -6.60
CA PRO A 196 -17.98 17.10 -6.56
C PRO A 196 -18.30 17.58 -5.13
N LEU A 197 -17.46 18.48 -4.61
CA LEU A 197 -17.70 19.11 -3.31
C LEU A 197 -19.10 19.76 -3.34
N PRO A 198 -19.93 19.60 -2.30
CA PRO A 198 -21.17 20.35 -2.20
C PRO A 198 -20.82 21.84 -2.22
N THR A 199 -21.39 22.57 -3.18
CA THR A 199 -21.27 24.02 -3.24
C THR A 199 -21.82 24.60 -1.94
N ALA A 200 -20.95 25.22 -1.15
CA ALA A 200 -21.35 25.97 0.03
C ALA A 200 -22.34 27.09 -0.40
N ARG A 201 -23.48 27.17 0.28
CA ARG A 201 -24.33 28.37 0.33
C ARG A 201 -23.88 29.25 1.48
#